data_AF-A0A1F8M0L6-F1
#
_entry.id   AF-A0A1F8M0L6-F1
#
_cell.length_a   1.000
_cell.length_b   1.000
_cell.length_c   1.000
_cell.angle_alpha   90.00
_cell.angle_beta   90.00
_cell.angle_gamma   90.00
#
_symmetry.space_group_name_H-M   'P 1'
#
loop_
_entity.id
_entity.type
_entity.pdbx_description
1 polymer ?
#
loop_
_entity_poly.entity_id
_entity_poly.type
_entity_poly.pdbx_seq_one_letter_code
_entity_poly.pdbx_strand_id
1 'polypeptide(L)'
;MGTRDCKHICDESSPAIGEAGKTGEWRSLTPVVHHSECIPAKQKKPSCFLCWLYCPEAVITKTIPIQINLEYCKGCGICMQVCPAKAITMA
;
A
#
# COMPACT_ATOMS: atom_id res chain seq x y z
N MET A 1 -21.21 11.18 -9.22
CA MET A 1 -19.92 11.49 -9.89
C MET A 1 -19.79 10.56 -11.06
N GLY A 2 -19.77 11.08 -12.29
CA GLY A 2 -19.55 10.26 -13.48
C GLY A 2 -18.07 9.92 -13.62
N THR A 3 -17.75 8.83 -14.33
CA THR A 3 -16.36 8.38 -14.56
C THR A 3 -15.51 9.40 -15.32
N ARG A 4 -16.12 10.39 -15.99
CA ARG A 4 -15.44 11.45 -16.74
C ARG A 4 -14.70 12.47 -15.87
N ASP A 5 -15.08 12.59 -14.59
CA ASP A 5 -14.44 13.50 -13.64
C ASP A 5 -13.37 12.79 -12.79
N CYS A 6 -13.20 11.48 -13.00
CA CYS A 6 -12.23 10.68 -12.27
C CYS A 6 -10.82 10.97 -12.84
N LYS A 7 -9.87 11.36 -11.98
CA LYS A 7 -8.48 11.67 -12.39
C LYS A 7 -7.62 10.41 -12.56
N HIS A 8 -8.26 9.26 -12.72
CA HIS A 8 -7.56 7.99 -12.83
C HIS A 8 -6.96 7.85 -14.24
N ILE A 9 -5.75 7.31 -14.30
CA ILE A 9 -5.03 7.11 -15.56
C ILE A 9 -5.49 5.81 -16.26
N CYS A 10 -6.10 4.90 -15.51
CA CYS A 10 -6.68 3.64 -15.99
C CYS A 10 -7.98 3.33 -15.25
N ASP A 11 -8.70 2.29 -15.70
CA ASP A 11 -9.89 1.79 -15.03
C ASP A 11 -9.55 1.23 -13.64
N GLU A 12 -9.62 2.08 -12.63
CA GLU A 12 -9.42 1.71 -11.23
C GLU A 12 -10.50 2.37 -10.36
N SER A 13 -10.83 1.72 -9.25
CA SER A 13 -11.68 2.31 -8.23
C SER A 13 -10.87 3.24 -7.34
N SER A 14 -11.43 4.36 -6.90
CA SER A 14 -10.88 5.17 -5.81
C SER A 14 -11.24 4.52 -4.47
N PRO A 15 -10.30 3.91 -3.74
CA PRO A 15 -10.60 3.41 -2.42
C PRO A 15 -10.63 4.56 -1.39
N ALA A 16 -11.46 4.42 -0.36
CA ALA A 16 -11.38 5.24 0.84
C ALA A 16 -10.26 4.70 1.76
N ILE A 17 -9.57 5.59 2.47
CA ILE A 17 -8.57 5.19 3.46
C ILE A 17 -9.29 4.63 4.68
N GLY A 18 -9.04 3.36 4.99
CA GLY A 18 -9.56 2.72 6.20
C GLY A 18 -11.09 2.64 6.25
N GLU A 19 -11.67 1.80 5.39
CA GLU A 19 -13.12 1.66 5.19
C GLU A 19 -13.92 1.44 6.50
N ALA A 20 -13.32 0.80 7.51
CA ALA A 20 -13.95 0.54 8.80
C ALA A 20 -13.56 1.53 9.91
N GLY A 21 -13.01 2.71 9.57
CA GLY A 21 -12.49 3.68 10.54
C GLY A 21 -11.07 3.37 11.00
N LYS A 22 -10.66 3.84 12.18
CA LYS A 22 -9.28 3.69 12.71
C LYS A 22 -8.99 2.26 13.14
N THR A 23 -8.58 1.42 12.20
CA THR A 23 -8.38 -0.03 12.37
C THR A 23 -6.96 -0.44 12.77
N GLY A 24 -6.06 0.52 13.06
CA GLY A 24 -4.66 0.25 13.39
C GLY A 24 -4.46 -0.63 14.64
N GLU A 25 -5.41 -0.64 15.57
CA GLU A 25 -5.36 -1.48 16.78
C GLU A 25 -5.64 -2.97 16.51
N TRP A 26 -6.11 -3.33 15.31
CA TRP A 26 -6.48 -4.72 14.99
C TRP A 26 -5.26 -5.60 14.67
N ARG A 27 -4.08 -5.00 14.56
CA ARG A 27 -2.84 -5.69 14.19
C ARG A 27 -2.37 -6.62 15.29
N SER A 28 -2.10 -7.87 14.92
CA SER A 28 -1.21 -8.74 15.69
C SER A 28 0.27 -8.56 15.29
N LEU A 29 0.52 -8.16 14.05
CA LEU A 29 1.85 -7.94 13.48
C LEU A 29 1.85 -6.66 12.62
N THR A 30 3.00 -6.00 12.54
CA THR A 30 3.20 -4.72 11.85
C THR A 30 4.06 -4.92 10.59
N PRO A 31 3.63 -4.40 9.42
CA PRO A 31 4.46 -4.43 8.22
C PRO A 31 5.64 -3.46 8.33
N VAL A 32 6.84 -3.95 8.05
CA VAL A 32 8.09 -3.17 8.01
C VAL A 32 8.63 -3.20 6.58
N VAL A 33 8.88 -2.02 6.00
CA VAL A 33 9.36 -1.89 4.61
C VAL A 33 10.88 -1.70 4.59
N HIS A 34 11.57 -2.60 3.90
CA HIS A 34 13.01 -2.51 3.63
C HIS A 34 13.24 -1.72 2.34
N HIS A 35 13.44 -0.40 2.46
CA HIS A 35 13.56 0.50 1.30
C HIS A 35 14.79 0.21 0.41
N SER A 36 15.81 -0.47 0.92
CA SER A 36 16.97 -0.95 0.16
C SER A 36 16.59 -2.01 -0.89
N GLU A 37 15.56 -2.80 -0.62
CA GLU A 37 15.10 -3.91 -1.46
C GLU A 37 13.87 -3.53 -2.30
N CYS A 38 13.08 -2.57 -1.84
CA CYS A 38 11.89 -2.06 -2.50
C CYS A 38 12.24 -1.51 -3.91
N ILE A 39 11.71 -2.13 -4.98
CA ILE A 39 12.06 -1.78 -6.37
C ILE A 39 11.88 -0.28 -6.68
N PRO A 40 10.73 0.36 -6.37
CA PRO A 40 10.57 1.80 -6.61
C PRO A 40 11.56 2.67 -5.83
N ALA A 41 11.84 2.34 -4.57
CA ALA A 41 12.78 3.09 -3.73
C ALA A 41 14.24 2.91 -4.18
N LYS A 42 14.64 1.66 -4.48
CA LYS A 42 15.97 1.31 -4.98
C LYS A 42 16.27 1.97 -6.33
N GLN A 43 15.31 1.96 -7.26
CA GLN A 43 15.49 2.50 -8.61
C GLN A 43 15.13 3.99 -8.75
N LYS A 44 14.50 4.59 -7.74
CA LYS A 44 13.96 5.96 -7.77
C LYS A 44 13.02 6.21 -8.95
N LYS A 45 12.24 5.21 -9.33
CA LYS A 45 11.32 5.25 -10.49
C LYS A 45 9.98 4.57 -10.16
N PRO A 46 8.85 5.06 -10.68
CA PRO A 46 7.53 4.50 -10.40
C PRO A 46 7.29 3.21 -11.21
N SER A 47 7.70 2.04 -10.69
CA SER A 47 7.75 0.79 -11.48
C SER A 47 6.86 -0.37 -11.00
N CYS A 48 6.63 -0.55 -9.69
CA CYS A 48 5.95 -1.75 -9.16
C CYS A 48 4.60 -1.44 -8.49
N PHE A 49 4.62 -0.83 -7.29
CA PHE A 49 3.42 -0.45 -6.54
C PHE A 49 2.34 -1.54 -6.34
N LEU A 50 2.70 -2.83 -6.44
CA LEU A 50 1.74 -3.92 -6.23
C LEU A 50 1.18 -3.94 -4.81
N CYS A 51 2.01 -3.63 -3.80
CA CYS A 51 1.55 -3.50 -2.42
C CYS A 51 0.46 -2.43 -2.28
N TRP A 52 0.61 -1.30 -2.98
CA TRP A 52 -0.40 -0.24 -3.03
C TRP A 52 -1.69 -0.71 -3.69
N LEU A 53 -1.58 -1.33 -4.86
CA LEU A 53 -2.73 -1.81 -5.65
C LEU A 53 -3.57 -2.86 -4.90
N TYR A 54 -2.91 -3.78 -4.20
CA TYR A 54 -3.58 -4.88 -3.50
C TYR A 54 -3.93 -4.55 -2.04
N CYS A 55 -3.67 -3.34 -1.56
CA CYS A 55 -4.00 -2.98 -0.18
C CYS A 55 -5.53 -2.76 -0.05
N PRO A 56 -6.26 -3.62 0.70
CA PRO A 56 -7.71 -3.49 0.81
C PRO A 56 -8.14 -2.25 1.60
N GLU A 57 -7.25 -1.70 2.42
CA GLU A 57 -7.51 -0.51 3.24
C GLU A 57 -7.00 0.80 2.60
N ALA A 58 -6.33 0.70 1.44
CA ALA A 58 -5.70 1.82 0.74
C ALA A 58 -4.79 2.70 1.62
N VAL A 59 -4.06 2.08 2.54
CA VAL A 59 -3.18 2.78 3.49
C VAL A 59 -1.75 2.95 3.01
N ILE A 60 -1.42 2.44 1.83
CA ILE A 60 -0.08 2.55 1.25
C ILE A 60 -0.06 3.75 0.31
N THR A 61 1.03 4.51 0.26
CA THR A 61 1.16 5.63 -0.69
C THR A 61 1.77 5.17 -2.01
N LYS A 62 1.34 5.79 -3.12
CA LYS A 62 1.98 5.64 -4.44
C LYS A 62 3.14 6.62 -4.63
N THR A 63 3.97 6.79 -3.59
CA THR A 63 5.14 7.70 -3.56
C THR A 63 6.46 6.93 -3.56
N ILE A 64 7.58 7.64 -3.74
CA ILE A 64 8.92 7.05 -3.65
C ILE A 64 9.73 7.84 -2.62
N PRO A 65 10.04 7.25 -1.44
CA PRO A 65 9.66 5.90 -0.99
C PRO A 65 8.16 5.75 -0.69
N ILE A 66 7.68 4.51 -0.65
CA ILE A 66 6.32 4.21 -0.20
C ILE A 66 6.20 4.42 1.32
N GLN A 67 5.02 4.76 1.79
CA GLN A 67 4.69 4.87 3.21
C GLN A 67 3.43 4.06 3.50
N ILE A 68 3.31 3.55 4.73
CA ILE A 68 2.13 2.81 5.20
C ILE A 68 1.52 3.60 6.34
N ASN A 69 0.27 4.01 6.20
CA ASN A 69 -0.47 4.65 7.29
C ASN A 69 -0.85 3.60 8.34
N LEU A 70 -0.14 3.63 9.46
CA LEU A 70 -0.34 2.69 10.55
C LEU A 70 -1.61 3.00 11.36
N GLU A 71 -2.26 4.15 11.25
CA GLU A 71 -3.53 4.41 11.95
C GLU A 71 -4.68 3.52 11.46
N TYR A 72 -4.60 3.06 10.21
CA TYR A 72 -5.64 2.30 9.51
C TYR A 72 -5.17 0.93 9.00
N CYS A 73 -3.88 0.60 9.17
CA CYS A 73 -3.36 -0.66 8.69
C CYS A 73 -3.79 -1.80 9.62
N LYS A 74 -4.55 -2.77 9.10
CA LYS A 74 -4.98 -3.98 9.83
C LYS A 74 -3.90 -5.04 10.05
N GLY A 75 -2.75 -4.94 9.37
CA GLY A 75 -1.68 -5.95 9.46
C GLY A 75 -2.00 -7.28 8.78
N CYS A 76 -2.83 -7.28 7.73
CA CYS A 76 -3.26 -8.49 7.02
C CYS A 76 -2.15 -9.24 6.26
N GLY A 77 -0.96 -8.64 6.06
CA GLY A 77 0.18 -9.28 5.39
C GLY A 77 0.08 -9.42 3.86
N ILE A 78 -1.01 -8.97 3.21
CA ILE A 78 -1.17 -9.06 1.74
C ILE A 78 -0.02 -8.36 1.02
N CYS A 79 0.37 -7.16 1.48
CA CYS A 79 1.46 -6.39 0.89
C CYS A 79 2.81 -7.14 0.88
N MET A 80 3.09 -7.94 1.91
CA MET A 80 4.27 -8.82 1.97
C MET A 80 4.17 -9.95 0.96
N GLN A 81 3.01 -10.62 0.88
CA GLN A 81 2.80 -11.76 -0.01
C GLN A 81 2.90 -11.39 -1.49
N VAL A 82 2.37 -10.23 -1.89
CA VAL A 82 2.39 -9.77 -3.29
C VAL A 82 3.70 -9.10 -3.69
N CYS A 83 4.63 -8.85 -2.76
CA CYS A 83 5.87 -8.14 -3.06
C CYS A 83 6.86 -9.05 -3.81
N PRO A 84 7.17 -8.78 -5.10
CA PRO A 84 8.09 -9.63 -5.87
C PRO A 84 9.53 -9.57 -5.35
N ALA A 85 9.92 -8.45 -4.74
CA ALA A 85 11.24 -8.25 -4.14
C ALA A 85 11.33 -8.75 -2.68
N LYS A 86 10.22 -9.21 -2.09
CA LYS A 86 10.14 -9.59 -0.66
C LYS A 86 10.63 -8.50 0.30
N ALA A 87 10.49 -7.24 -0.10
CA ALA A 87 10.99 -6.06 0.63
C ALA A 87 10.13 -5.65 1.85
N ILE A 88 9.16 -6.47 2.25
CA ILE A 88 8.27 -6.18 3.38
C ILE A 88 8.28 -7.39 4.31
N THR A 89 8.53 -7.17 5.59
CA THR A 89 8.45 -8.19 6.65
C THR A 89 7.33 -7.86 7.63
N MET A 90 6.84 -8.85 8.38
CA MET A 90 5.87 -8.65 9.46
C MET A 90 6.60 -8.84 10.80
N ALA A 91 6.53 -7.84 11.68
CA ALA A 91 7.18 -7.83 12.99
C ALA A 91 6.20 -7.46 14.11
#